data_AF-A0A0D0DAF7-F1
#
_entry.id   AF-A0A0D0DAF7-F1
#
_cell.length_a   1.000
_cell.length_b   1.000
_cell.length_c   1.000
_cell.angle_alpha   90.00
_cell.angle_beta   90.00
_cell.angle_gamma   90.00
#
_symmetry.space_group_name_H-M   'P 1'
#
loop_
_entity.id
_entity.type
_entity.pdbx_description
1 polymer ?
#
loop_
_entity_poly.entity_id
_entity_poly.type
_entity_poly.pdbx_seq_one_letter_code
_entity_poly.pdbx_strand_id
1 'polypeptide(L)'
;KHLKGCWGPEVLPATDSVKDANQVCNNIVGSILCTGSITVEFKRKGKGKVVYSHQKHTHTEMRHFQSLMKTGRPGYYILSPLTVSRDVKLVFACTRQRVAKMLQASEPYINIEHTGMLSFTMDAWTSPNHCVFVAFSVHL
;
A
#
# COMPACT_ATOMS: atom_id res chain seq x y z
N LYS A 1 15.91 14.14 -13.16
CA LYS A 1 15.09 15.34 -12.86
C LYS A 1 15.04 15.66 -11.36
N HIS A 2 14.74 14.70 -10.47
CA HIS A 2 14.66 14.98 -9.02
C HIS A 2 15.98 15.36 -8.35
N LEU A 3 17.12 14.82 -8.80
CA LEU A 3 18.42 15.10 -8.15
C LEU A 3 18.74 16.61 -8.10
N LYS A 4 18.52 17.32 -9.20
CA LYS A 4 18.68 18.78 -9.32
C LYS A 4 17.67 19.57 -8.47
N GLY A 5 16.45 19.06 -8.28
CA GLY A 5 15.39 19.75 -7.54
C GLY A 5 15.45 19.54 -6.03
N CYS A 6 15.79 18.33 -5.59
CA CYS A 6 15.87 18.00 -4.17
C CYS A 6 17.20 18.44 -3.54
N TRP A 7 18.30 18.35 -4.30
CA TRP A 7 19.64 18.54 -3.76
C TRP A 7 20.35 19.79 -4.29
N GLY A 8 19.82 20.42 -5.35
CA GLY A 8 20.43 21.58 -6.00
C GLY A 8 21.27 21.21 -7.23
N PRO A 9 21.53 22.17 -8.14
CA PRO A 9 22.30 21.95 -9.36
C PRO A 9 23.77 21.56 -9.14
N GLU A 10 24.34 21.95 -8.01
CA GLU A 10 25.75 21.75 -7.64
C GLU A 10 26.13 20.30 -7.32
N VAL A 11 25.16 19.45 -7.00
CA VAL A 11 25.44 18.09 -6.50
C VAL A 11 25.91 17.15 -7.60
N LEU A 12 25.26 17.20 -8.77
CA LEU A 12 25.59 16.34 -9.90
C LEU A 12 27.07 16.43 -10.33
N PRO A 13 27.63 17.63 -10.62
CA PRO A 13 29.04 17.74 -11.00
C PRO A 13 29.98 17.37 -9.85
N ALA A 14 29.60 17.61 -8.58
CA ALA A 14 30.40 17.18 -7.43
C ALA A 14 30.46 15.65 -7.32
N THR A 15 29.35 14.96 -7.54
CA THR A 15 29.30 13.49 -7.49
C THR A 15 30.06 12.82 -8.63
N ASP A 16 30.03 13.40 -9.84
CA ASP A 16 30.75 12.86 -11.00
C ASP A 16 32.28 12.90 -10.82
N SER A 17 32.78 13.77 -9.94
CA SER A 17 34.22 13.89 -9.65
C SER A 17 34.76 12.83 -8.67
N VAL A 18 33.87 12.11 -7.96
CA VAL A 18 34.25 11.15 -6.90
C VAL A 18 33.98 9.72 -7.34
N LYS A 19 35.00 8.87 -7.31
CA LYS A 19 34.92 7.46 -7.75
C LYS A 19 34.36 6.50 -6.69
N ASP A 20 34.32 6.91 -5.42
CA ASP A 20 33.90 6.07 -4.29
C ASP A 20 32.55 6.51 -3.69
N ALA A 21 31.63 5.56 -3.54
CA ALA A 21 30.28 5.80 -3.07
C ALA A 21 30.23 6.24 -1.59
N ASN A 22 31.14 5.73 -0.75
CA ASN A 22 31.18 6.10 0.67
C ASN A 22 31.66 7.54 0.86
N GLN A 23 32.66 7.99 0.08
CA GLN A 23 33.07 9.39 0.06
C GLN A 23 31.96 10.33 -0.42
N VAL A 24 31.19 9.95 -1.44
CA VAL A 24 30.04 10.75 -1.89
C VAL A 24 29.02 10.93 -0.76
N CYS A 25 28.66 9.86 -0.06
CA CYS A 25 27.65 9.91 0.99
C CYS A 25 28.08 10.79 2.17
N ASN A 26 29.32 10.64 2.63
CA ASN A 26 29.78 11.34 3.83
C ASN A 26 30.20 12.79 3.57
N ASN A 27 30.91 13.05 2.47
CA ASN A 27 31.53 14.35 2.22
C ASN A 27 30.66 15.28 1.39
N ILE A 28 29.82 14.74 0.50
CA ILE A 28 28.95 15.53 -0.39
C ILE A 28 27.54 15.57 0.19
N VAL A 29 26.90 14.40 0.36
CA VAL A 29 25.52 14.36 0.86
C VAL A 29 25.43 14.82 2.32
N GLY A 30 26.43 14.49 3.15
CA GLY A 30 26.49 14.93 4.55
C GLY A 30 26.78 16.42 4.76
N SER A 31 27.46 17.09 3.81
CA SER A 31 27.81 18.52 3.91
C SER A 31 26.76 19.45 3.30
N ILE A 32 25.98 18.95 2.33
CA ILE A 32 24.94 19.72 1.65
C ILE A 32 23.70 19.75 2.55
N LEU A 33 23.46 20.92 3.15
CA LEU A 33 22.15 21.24 3.72
C LEU A 33 21.10 21.05 2.63
N CYS A 34 20.16 20.13 2.86
CA CYS A 34 19.08 19.79 1.91
C CYS A 34 18.38 21.08 1.48
N THR A 35 18.73 21.59 0.29
CA THR A 35 18.28 22.92 -0.15
C THR A 35 16.84 22.86 -0.65
N GLY A 36 16.37 21.66 -1.03
CA GLY A 36 14.97 21.38 -1.32
C GLY A 36 14.23 20.82 -0.11
N SER A 37 13.01 21.32 0.14
CA SER A 37 12.07 20.66 1.04
C SER A 37 11.20 19.68 0.29
N ILE A 38 10.99 18.47 0.82
CA ILE A 38 10.04 17.49 0.27
C ILE A 38 8.64 18.08 0.15
N THR A 39 8.25 18.99 1.04
CA THR A 39 6.95 19.68 0.96
C THR A 39 6.84 20.65 -0.21
N VAL A 40 7.98 21.16 -0.72
CA VAL A 40 8.02 22.02 -1.91
C VAL A 40 7.87 21.19 -3.18
N GLU A 41 8.55 20.04 -3.26
CA GLU A 41 8.48 19.15 -4.42
C GLU A 41 7.11 18.48 -4.54
N PHE A 42 6.56 18.01 -3.42
CA PHE A 42 5.21 17.43 -3.36
C PHE A 42 4.14 18.48 -3.09
N LYS A 43 4.44 19.77 -3.26
CA LYS A 43 3.45 20.84 -3.11
C LYS A 43 2.32 20.58 -4.08
N ARG A 44 1.14 20.35 -3.53
CA ARG A 44 -0.08 20.12 -4.30
C ARG A 44 -0.28 21.28 -5.27
N LYS A 45 -0.29 20.98 -6.57
CA LYS A 45 -0.66 21.97 -7.59
C LYS A 45 -2.18 22.10 -7.64
N GLY A 46 -2.69 23.32 -7.43
CA GLY A 46 -4.11 23.67 -7.51
C GLY A 46 -4.85 23.75 -6.16
N LYS A 47 -5.97 24.49 -6.13
CA LYS A 47 -6.83 24.74 -4.94
C LYS A 47 -8.00 23.74 -4.79
N GLY A 48 -8.04 22.64 -5.55
CA GLY A 48 -9.19 21.75 -5.58
C GLY A 48 -9.48 21.01 -4.26
N LYS A 49 -10.72 20.56 -4.05
CA LYS A 49 -11.07 19.64 -2.95
C LYS A 49 -10.21 18.38 -3.05
N VAL A 50 -9.76 17.80 -1.93
CA VAL A 50 -9.11 16.48 -1.97
C VAL A 50 -10.18 15.48 -2.38
N VAL A 51 -9.98 14.82 -3.52
CA VAL A 51 -10.90 13.79 -4.04
C VAL A 51 -10.11 12.51 -4.16
N TYR A 52 -10.71 11.42 -3.69
CA TYR A 52 -10.17 10.08 -3.87
C TYR A 52 -10.67 9.52 -5.20
N SER A 53 -9.77 8.93 -5.99
CA SER A 53 -10.16 8.22 -7.20
C SER A 53 -10.58 6.80 -6.85
N HIS A 54 -11.76 6.40 -7.30
CA HIS A 54 -12.23 5.01 -7.30
C HIS A 54 -11.66 4.22 -8.48
N GLN A 55 -11.00 4.90 -9.41
CA GLN A 55 -10.46 4.33 -10.63
C GLN A 55 -9.15 3.60 -10.31
N LYS A 56 -9.05 2.35 -10.78
CA LYS A 56 -7.82 1.57 -10.61
C LYS A 56 -6.67 2.29 -11.30
N HIS A 57 -5.50 2.31 -10.65
CA HIS A 57 -4.28 2.83 -11.27
C HIS A 57 -3.99 2.10 -12.58
N THR A 58 -3.67 2.89 -13.61
CA THR A 58 -3.11 2.38 -14.86
C THR A 58 -1.75 1.74 -14.62
N HIS A 59 -1.29 0.91 -15.56
CA HIS A 59 0.03 0.27 -15.45
C HIS A 59 1.17 1.30 -15.29
N THR A 60 1.06 2.47 -15.94
CA THR A 60 2.03 3.57 -15.80
C THR A 60 1.99 4.19 -14.41
N GLU A 61 0.80 4.43 -13.86
CA GLU A 61 0.64 4.94 -12.49
C GLU A 61 1.15 3.95 -11.45
N MET A 62 0.95 2.65 -11.66
CA MET A 62 1.55 1.62 -10.80
C MET A 62 3.07 1.66 -10.81
N ARG A 63 3.72 1.92 -11.95
CA ARG A 63 5.18 2.10 -12.02
C ARG A 63 5.63 3.35 -11.26
N HIS A 64 4.90 4.46 -11.38
CA HIS A 64 5.16 5.67 -10.60
C HIS A 64 4.98 5.43 -9.10
N PHE A 65 3.94 4.70 -8.70
CA PHE A 65 3.71 4.30 -7.32
C PHE A 65 4.86 3.44 -6.79
N GLN A 66 5.32 2.44 -7.56
CA GLN A 66 6.49 1.64 -7.16
C GLN A 66 7.76 2.50 -7.03
N SER A 67 7.98 3.44 -7.95
CA SER A 67 9.09 4.39 -7.85
C SER A 67 9.00 5.23 -6.58
N LEU A 68 7.81 5.74 -6.26
CA LEU A 68 7.54 6.51 -5.05
C LEU A 68 7.82 5.69 -3.79
N MET A 69 7.30 4.47 -3.70
CA MET A 69 7.51 3.58 -2.55
C MET A 69 8.98 3.16 -2.37
N LYS A 70 9.81 3.26 -3.42
CA LYS A 70 11.26 3.03 -3.35
C LYS A 70 12.08 4.31 -3.13
N THR A 71 11.48 5.50 -3.16
CA THR A 71 12.22 6.73 -2.86
C THR A 71 12.74 6.70 -1.43
N GLY A 72 14.03 6.97 -1.24
CA GLY A 72 14.72 6.87 0.05
C GLY A 72 15.10 5.45 0.48
N ARG A 73 14.66 4.39 -0.23
CA ARG A 73 15.06 3.00 0.07
C ARG A 73 15.23 2.16 -1.20
N PRO A 74 16.33 2.35 -1.96
CA PRO A 74 16.54 1.69 -3.25
C PRO A 74 16.54 0.17 -3.20
N GLY A 75 17.01 -0.41 -2.08
CA GLY A 75 17.01 -1.86 -1.84
C GLY A 75 15.70 -2.45 -1.34
N TYR A 76 14.63 -1.64 -1.18
CA TYR A 76 13.36 -2.15 -0.67
C TYR A 76 12.66 -3.02 -1.73
N TYR A 77 12.43 -4.28 -1.37
CA TYR A 77 11.74 -5.23 -2.23
C TYR A 77 10.23 -4.99 -2.15
N ILE A 78 9.63 -4.56 -3.26
CA ILE A 78 8.17 -4.46 -3.40
C ILE A 78 7.68 -5.79 -3.96
N LEU A 79 6.77 -6.43 -3.22
CA LEU A 79 6.16 -7.69 -3.65
C LEU A 79 5.39 -7.51 -4.94
N SER A 80 5.47 -8.52 -5.82
CA SER A 80 4.68 -8.53 -7.03
C SER A 80 3.18 -8.59 -6.70
N PRO A 81 2.29 -8.06 -7.57
CA PRO A 81 0.84 -8.20 -7.36
C PRO A 81 0.39 -9.66 -7.20
N LEU A 82 1.08 -10.60 -7.87
CA LEU A 82 0.81 -12.03 -7.74
C LEU A 82 1.19 -12.55 -6.35
N THR A 83 2.33 -12.12 -5.80
CA THR A 83 2.76 -12.48 -4.45
C THR A 83 1.76 -11.96 -3.42
N VAL A 84 1.41 -10.66 -3.50
CA VAL A 84 0.39 -10.06 -2.64
C VAL A 84 -0.94 -10.80 -2.74
N SER A 85 -1.36 -11.19 -3.95
CA SER A 85 -2.59 -11.97 -4.14
C SER A 85 -2.54 -13.34 -3.47
N ARG A 86 -1.41 -14.06 -3.54
CA ARG A 86 -1.23 -15.35 -2.88
C ARG A 86 -1.28 -15.21 -1.36
N ASP A 87 -0.58 -14.22 -0.82
CA ASP A 87 -0.54 -13.97 0.62
C ASP A 87 -1.92 -13.58 1.15
N VAL A 88 -2.64 -12.69 0.44
CA VAL A 88 -4.02 -12.33 0.77
C VAL A 88 -4.92 -13.56 0.75
N LYS A 89 -4.84 -14.42 -0.26
CA LYS A 89 -5.62 -15.67 -0.31
C LYS A 89 -5.34 -16.58 0.90
N LEU A 90 -4.08 -16.67 1.33
CA LEU A 90 -3.70 -17.43 2.51
C LEU A 90 -4.34 -16.84 3.78
N VAL A 91 -4.27 -15.51 3.95
CA VAL A 91 -4.93 -14.80 5.06
C VAL A 91 -6.44 -15.09 5.07
N PHE A 92 -7.12 -15.01 3.92
CA PHE A 92 -8.54 -15.36 3.82
C PHE A 92 -8.82 -16.82 4.21
N ALA A 93 -7.97 -17.76 3.79
CA ALA A 93 -8.13 -19.18 4.15
C ALA A 93 -7.98 -19.40 5.67
N CYS A 94 -6.95 -18.82 6.29
CA CYS A 94 -6.73 -18.91 7.73
C CYS A 94 -7.86 -18.23 8.53
N THR A 95 -8.29 -17.04 8.11
CA THR A 95 -9.41 -16.32 8.74
C THR A 95 -10.70 -17.14 8.64
N ARG A 96 -10.99 -17.73 7.47
CA ARG A 96 -12.16 -18.60 7.30
C ARG A 96 -12.13 -19.81 8.24
N GLN A 97 -10.98 -20.45 8.42
CA GLN A 97 -10.84 -21.55 9.37
C GLN A 97 -11.07 -21.10 10.81
N ARG A 98 -10.54 -19.94 11.20
CA ARG A 98 -10.76 -19.37 12.54
C ARG A 98 -12.23 -19.04 12.79
N VAL A 99 -12.87 -18.37 11.84
CA VAL A 99 -14.31 -18.05 11.92
C VAL A 99 -15.14 -19.33 11.96
N ALA A 100 -14.82 -20.35 11.16
CA ALA A 100 -15.50 -21.64 11.22
C ALA A 100 -15.39 -22.28 12.61
N LYS A 101 -14.21 -22.25 13.25
CA LYS A 101 -14.04 -22.72 14.63
C LYS A 101 -14.88 -21.92 15.62
N MET A 102 -14.94 -20.59 15.48
CA MET A 102 -15.76 -19.73 16.34
C MET A 102 -17.26 -20.03 16.18
N LEU A 103 -17.72 -20.24 14.93
CA LEU A 103 -19.11 -20.56 14.63
C LEU A 103 -19.49 -21.99 15.03
N GLN A 104 -18.53 -22.92 14.99
CA GLN A 104 -18.70 -24.33 15.36
C GLN A 104 -18.37 -24.60 16.84
N ALA A 105 -18.06 -23.57 17.63
CA ALA A 105 -17.53 -23.74 18.98
C ALA A 105 -18.52 -24.46 19.90
N SER A 106 -18.30 -25.78 20.02
CA SER A 106 -18.16 -26.46 21.29
C SER A 106 -16.66 -26.51 21.63
N GLU A 107 -16.09 -25.41 22.16
CA GLU A 107 -14.77 -25.48 22.80
C GLU A 107 -14.94 -25.93 24.26
N PRO A 108 -14.21 -26.96 24.73
CA PRO A 108 -14.47 -27.64 26.00
C PRO A 108 -14.15 -26.81 27.26
N TYR A 109 -13.64 -25.59 27.12
CA TYR A 109 -13.29 -24.72 28.26
C TYR A 109 -14.00 -23.36 28.26
N ILE A 110 -14.75 -23.03 27.21
CA ILE A 110 -15.60 -21.84 27.13
C ILE A 110 -16.92 -22.28 26.48
N ASN A 111 -17.93 -22.57 27.31
CA ASN A 111 -19.29 -22.88 26.88
C ASN A 111 -19.97 -21.62 26.30
N ILE A 112 -19.65 -21.26 25.07
CA ILE A 112 -20.54 -20.41 24.26
C ILE A 112 -21.08 -21.32 23.16
N GLU A 113 -22.09 -22.09 23.54
CA GLU A 113 -22.94 -22.80 22.61
C GLU A 113 -23.72 -21.76 21.80
N HIS A 114 -23.20 -21.37 20.62
CA HIS A 114 -24.02 -20.69 19.61
C HIS A 114 -24.95 -21.75 18.98
N THR A 115 -25.84 -22.32 19.79
CA THR A 115 -26.77 -23.39 19.40
C THR A 115 -27.78 -22.82 18.40
N GLY A 116 -27.38 -22.71 17.14
CA GLY A 116 -28.23 -22.41 16.00
C GLY A 116 -28.73 -20.96 15.84
N MET A 117 -28.46 -20.04 16.78
CA MET A 117 -28.92 -18.65 16.67
C MET A 117 -27.84 -17.73 16.10
N LEU A 118 -27.64 -17.79 14.78
CA LEU A 118 -26.88 -16.78 14.04
C LEU A 118 -27.85 -15.86 13.31
N SER A 119 -27.74 -14.56 13.55
CA SER A 119 -28.46 -13.57 12.75
C SER A 119 -27.63 -13.23 11.51
N PHE A 120 -28.22 -13.29 10.32
CA PHE A 120 -27.54 -12.87 9.10
C PHE A 120 -28.40 -11.92 8.29
N THR A 121 -27.74 -11.02 7.57
CA THR A 121 -28.37 -10.15 6.57
C THR A 121 -27.90 -10.59 5.19
N MET A 122 -28.83 -10.65 4.24
CA MET A 122 -28.55 -10.88 2.83
C MET A 122 -28.90 -9.62 2.06
N ASP A 123 -27.95 -9.08 1.31
CA ASP A 123 -28.18 -7.99 0.37
C ASP A 123 -27.95 -8.53 -1.05
N ALA A 124 -28.89 -8.28 -1.95
CA ALA A 124 -28.82 -8.73 -3.33
C ALA A 124 -29.18 -7.57 -4.26
N TRP A 125 -28.29 -7.29 -5.22
CA TRP A 125 -28.47 -6.20 -6.16
C TRP A 125 -27.94 -6.57 -7.54
N THR A 126 -28.48 -5.91 -8.57
CA THR A 126 -27.94 -5.99 -9.94
C THR A 126 -27.18 -4.71 -10.20
N SER A 127 -25.90 -4.81 -10.55
CA SER A 127 -25.11 -3.63 -10.88
C SER A 127 -25.40 -3.14 -12.31
N PRO A 128 -25.09 -1.87 -12.65
CA PRO A 128 -25.41 -1.30 -13.96
C PRO A 128 -24.84 -2.05 -15.18
N ASN A 129 -23.88 -2.95 -14.98
CA ASN A 129 -23.34 -3.83 -16.02
C ASN A 129 -24.10 -5.16 -16.18
N HIS A 130 -25.32 -5.26 -15.63
CA HIS A 130 -26.17 -6.46 -15.61
C HIS A 130 -25.62 -7.67 -14.84
N CYS A 131 -24.57 -7.49 -14.02
CA CYS A 131 -24.12 -8.53 -13.09
C CYS A 131 -24.96 -8.52 -11.82
N VAL A 132 -25.45 -9.70 -11.41
CA VAL A 132 -26.14 -9.92 -10.14
C VAL A 132 -25.11 -10.23 -9.05
N PHE A 133 -25.25 -9.58 -7.90
CA PHE A 133 -24.43 -9.77 -6.71
C PHE A 133 -25.30 -10.15 -5.52
N VAL A 134 -24.72 -10.96 -4.64
CA VAL A 134 -25.30 -11.29 -3.33
C VAL A 134 -24.19 -11.17 -2.30
N ALA A 135 -24.44 -10.43 -1.23
CA ALA A 135 -23.59 -10.34 -0.06
C ALA A 135 -24.33 -10.92 1.16
N PHE A 136 -23.58 -11.67 1.98
CA PHE A 136 -24.03 -12.15 3.27
C PHE A 136 -23.18 -11.52 4.36
N SER A 137 -23.82 -10.98 5.39
CA SER A 137 -23.17 -10.56 6.64
C SER A 137 -23.73 -11.39 7.77
N VAL A 138 -22.87 -12.00 8.58
CA VAL A 138 -23.26 -12.80 9.75
C VAL A 138 -22.90 -12.02 11.00
N HIS A 139 -23.86 -11.88 11.90
CA HIS A 139 -23.70 -11.24 13.20
C HIS A 139 -23.67 -12.33 14.27
N LEU A 140 -22.58 -12.34 15.04
CA LEU A 140 -22.32 -13.21 16.20
C LEU A 140 -22.83 -12.56 17.48
#